data_AF-A0A835LCH2-F1
#
_entry.id   AF-A0A835LCH2-F1
#
_cell.length_a   1.000
_cell.length_b   1.000
_cell.length_c   1.000
_cell.angle_alpha   90.00
_cell.angle_beta   90.00
_cell.angle_gamma   90.00
#
_symmetry.space_group_name_H-M   'P 1'
#
loop_
_entity.id
_entity.type
_entity.pdbx_description
1 polymer ?
#
loop_
_entity_poly.entity_id
_entity_poly.type
_entity_poly.pdbx_seq_one_letter_code
_entity_poly.pdbx_strand_id
1 'polypeptide(L)' 'MNPLTWHKVAAVSGITALGLGTYGAHMFKPKNPTYKEVWHTASLYHLVHTAALVAAPITKYPNVFGGLLTGGILAFSGT' A
#
# COMPACT_ATOMS: atom_id res chain seq x y z
N MET A 1 -3.90 -19.28 9.05
CA MET A 1 -2.81 -19.05 8.07
C MET A 1 -1.49 -18.89 8.80
N ASN A 2 -0.38 -19.31 8.20
CA ASN A 2 0.96 -19.01 8.71
C ASN A 2 1.14 -17.48 8.76
N PRO A 3 1.52 -16.89 9.92
CA PRO A 3 1.75 -15.45 10.04
C PRO A 3 2.73 -14.90 8.98
N LEU A 4 3.74 -15.68 8.59
CA LEU A 4 4.73 -15.27 7.58
C LEU A 4 4.14 -15.11 6.17
N THR A 5 2.93 -15.61 5.91
CA THR A 5 2.24 -15.34 4.63
C THR A 5 2.02 -13.85 4.41
N TRP A 6 1.89 -13.05 5.48
CA TRP A 6 1.73 -11.60 5.36
C TRP A 6 2.95 -10.89 4.77
N HIS A 7 4.16 -11.42 4.93
CA HIS A 7 5.33 -10.88 4.22
C HIS A 7 5.20 -11.04 2.70
N LYS A 8 4.55 -12.10 2.20
CA LYS A 8 4.30 -12.27 0.76
C LYS A 8 3.30 -11.24 0.25
N VAL A 9 2.25 -10.98 1.03
CA VAL A 9 1.26 -9.93 0.72
C VAL A 9 1.94 -8.55 0.73
N ALA A 10 2.75 -8.27 1.75
CA ALA A 10 3.53 -7.05 1.85
C ALA A 10 4.52 -6.88 0.69
N ALA A 11 5.15 -7.97 0.21
CA ALA A 11 6.06 -7.92 -0.92
C ALA A 11 5.34 -7.53 -2.23
N VAL A 12 4.17 -8.12 -2.49
CA VAL A 12 3.34 -7.74 -3.65
C VAL A 12 2.90 -6.27 -3.55
N SER A 13 2.36 -5.88 -2.38
CA SER A 13 1.97 -4.50 -2.09
C SER A 13 3.13 -3.52 -2.30
N GLY A 14 4.34 -3.88 -1.85
CA GLY A 14 5.53 -3.04 -1.92
C GLY A 14 6.05 -2.82 -3.34
N ILE A 15 6.07 -3.86 -4.17
CA ILE A 15 6.43 -3.70 -5.59
C ILE A 15 5.42 -2.78 -6.29
N THR A 16 4.13 -2.92 -5.99
CA THR A 16 3.10 -2.02 -6.52
C THR A 16 3.29 -0.58 -6.05
N ALA A 17 3.52 -0.36 -4.75
CA ALA A 17 3.78 0.97 -4.19
C ALA A 17 5.01 1.64 -4.82
N LEU A 18 6.10 0.89 -5.01
CA LEU A 18 7.31 1.38 -5.68
C LEU A 18 7.04 1.75 -7.15
N GLY A 19 6.33 0.89 -7.88
CA GLY A 19 5.95 1.14 -9.28
C GLY A 19 5.09 2.40 -9.44
N LEU A 20 4.08 2.57 -8.59
CA LEU A 20 3.21 3.76 -8.61
C LEU A 20 3.94 5.03 -8.19
N GLY A 21 4.82 4.96 -7.19
CA GLY A 21 5.63 6.09 -6.75
C GLY A 21 6.62 6.55 -7.82
N THR A 22 7.33 5.61 -8.45
CA THR A 22 8.28 5.92 -9.54
C THR A 22 7.58 6.45 -10.78
N TYR A 23 6.43 5.88 -11.17
CA TYR A 23 5.58 6.42 -12.23
C TYR A 23 5.14 7.85 -11.93
N GLY A 24 4.68 8.10 -10.68
CA GLY A 24 4.30 9.42 -10.19
C GLY A 24 5.41 10.47 -10.32
N ALA A 25 6.64 10.08 -9.99
CA ALA A 25 7.80 10.98 -10.02
C ALA A 25 8.32 11.28 -11.44
N HIS A 26 8.27 10.31 -12.36
CA HIS A 26 8.96 10.41 -13.64
C HIS A 26 8.02 10.62 -14.83
N MET A 27 6.88 9.93 -14.84
CA MET A 27 6.02 9.81 -16.02
C MET A 27 4.67 10.51 -15.85
N PHE A 28 4.18 10.64 -14.62
CA PHE A 28 2.88 11.24 -14.35
C PHE A 28 2.91 12.76 -14.52
N LYS A 29 2.33 13.23 -15.62
CA LYS A 29 2.25 14.66 -16.00
C LYS A 29 0.79 15.04 -16.27
N PRO A 30 -0.06 15.14 -15.23
CA PRO A 30 -1.47 15.48 -15.40
C PRO A 30 -1.62 16.93 -15.89
N LYS A 31 -2.65 17.19 -16.70
CA LYS A 31 -2.98 18.56 -17.14
C LYS A 31 -3.39 19.46 -15.97
N ASN A 32 -4.14 18.90 -15.01
CA ASN A 32 -4.49 19.58 -13.77
C ASN A 32 -3.46 19.22 -12.68
N PRO A 33 -2.74 20.21 -12.11
CA PRO A 33 -1.72 19.98 -11.09
C PRO A 33 -2.26 19.36 -9.80
N THR A 34 -3.55 19.53 -9.46
CA THR A 34 -4.17 18.90 -8.29
C THR A 34 -4.01 17.37 -8.30
N TYR A 35 -4.07 16.74 -9.49
CA TYR A 35 -3.90 15.30 -9.57
C TYR A 35 -2.50 14.83 -9.18
N LYS A 36 -1.48 15.70 -9.29
CA LYS A 36 -0.12 15.37 -8.84
C LYS A 36 -0.07 15.23 -7.31
N GLU A 37 -0.78 16.09 -6.58
CA GLU A 37 -0.91 16.00 -5.11
C GLU A 37 -1.73 14.78 -4.68
N VAL A 38 -2.84 14.52 -5.38
CA VAL A 38 -3.65 13.30 -5.16
C VAL A 38 -2.80 12.05 -5.38
N TRP A 39 -2.06 11.98 -6.49
CA TRP A 39 -1.19 10.86 -6.81
C TRP A 39 -0.09 10.68 -5.76
N HIS A 40 0.52 11.79 -5.31
CA HIS A 40 1.55 11.74 -4.28
C HIS A 40 0.98 11.20 -2.96
N THR A 41 -0.18 11.68 -2.53
CA THR A 41 -0.86 11.23 -1.31
C THR A 41 -1.21 9.75 -1.41
N ALA A 42 -1.81 9.31 -2.51
CA ALA A 42 -2.17 7.91 -2.74
C ALA A 42 -0.93 7.00 -2.72
N SER A 43 0.16 7.41 -3.37
CA SER A 43 1.42 6.66 -3.39
C SER A 43 2.03 6.56 -2.00
N LEU A 44 2.00 7.65 -1.22
CA LEU A 44 2.49 7.67 0.16
C LEU A 44 1.69 6.74 1.06
N TYR A 45 0.35 6.79 0.99
CA TYR A 45 -0.52 5.92 1.79
C TYR A 45 -0.32 4.45 1.43
N HIS A 46 -0.19 4.11 0.15
CA HIS A 46 0.10 2.73 -0.27
C HIS A 46 1.45 2.25 0.31
N LEU A 47 2.48 3.09 0.31
CA LEU A 47 3.77 2.74 0.91
C LEU A 47 3.66 2.55 2.43
N VAL A 48 2.94 3.44 3.14
CA VAL A 48 2.71 3.33 4.59
C VAL A 48 1.92 2.07 4.93
N HIS A 49 0.86 1.77 4.18
CA HIS A 49 0.09 0.53 4.34
C HIS A 49 0.95 -0.72 4.10
N THR A 50 1.85 -0.68 3.12
CA THR A 50 2.82 -1.74 2.88
C THR A 50 3.73 -1.93 4.10
N ALA A 51 4.29 -0.85 4.64
CA ALA A 51 5.13 -0.92 5.84
C ALA A 51 4.36 -1.51 7.05
N ALA A 52 3.10 -1.16 7.21
CA ALA A 52 2.24 -1.76 8.21
C ALA A 52 2.00 -3.27 7.97
N LEU A 53 1.80 -3.70 6.70
CA LEU A 53 1.68 -5.12 6.36
C LEU A 53 2.95 -5.92 6.64
N VAL A 54 4.14 -5.32 6.49
CA VAL A 54 5.41 -5.97 6.88
C VAL A 54 5.42 -6.29 8.37
N ALA A 55 4.84 -5.43 9.22
CA ALA A 55 4.75 -5.66 10.66
C ALA A 55 3.67 -6.69 11.06
N ALA A 56 2.78 -7.12 10.15
CA ALA A 56 1.66 -8.00 10.49
C ALA A 56 2.05 -9.30 11.23
N PRO A 57 3.12 -10.04 10.87
CA PRO A 57 3.47 -11.31 11.52
C PRO A 57 3.85 -11.20 13.00
N ILE A 58 4.32 -10.03 13.45
CA ILE A 58 4.78 -9.80 14.84
C ILE A 58 3.67 -9.24 15.74
N THR A 59 2.47 -9.03 15.21
CA THR A 59 1.32 -8.57 16.01
C THR A 59 0.70 -9.71 16.82
N LYS A 60 -0.09 -9.39 17.85
CA LYS A 60 -0.80 -10.37 18.69
C LYS A 60 -1.78 -11.25 17.90
N TYR A 61 -2.41 -10.70 16.86
CA TYR A 61 -3.40 -11.37 16.01
C TYR A 61 -3.11 -11.11 14.52
N PRO A 62 -2.08 -11.76 13.95
CA PRO A 62 -1.54 -11.41 12.62
C PRO A 62 -2.59 -11.51 11.50
N ASN A 63 -3.46 -12.52 11.55
CA ASN A 63 -4.48 -12.72 10.52
C ASN A 63 -5.63 -11.72 10.60
N VAL A 64 -5.98 -11.25 11.81
CA VAL A 64 -6.99 -10.20 12.00
C VAL A 64 -6.43 -8.87 11.55
N PHE A 65 -5.21 -8.53 12.02
CA PHE A 65 -4.54 -7.29 11.65
C PHE A 65 -4.32 -7.21 10.13
N GLY A 66 -3.64 -8.20 9.54
CA GLY A 66 -3.36 -8.21 8.11
C GLY A 66 -4.63 -8.29 7.26
N GLY A 67 -5.63 -9.05 7.71
CA GLY A 67 -6.92 -9.20 7.01
C GLY A 67 -7.70 -7.89 6.95
N LEU A 68 -7.88 -7.22 8.09
CA LEU A 68 -8.57 -5.94 8.16
C LEU A 68 -7.80 -4.84 7.42
N LEU A 69 -6.47 -4.80 7.56
CA LEU A 69 -5.64 -3.81 6.86
C LEU A 69 -5.73 -3.99 5.34
N THR A 70 -5.58 -5.22 4.84
CA THR A 70 -5.72 -5.53 3.41
C THR A 70 -7.13 -5.24 2.91
N GLY A 71 -8.16 -5.62 3.69
CA GLY A 71 -9.55 -5.30 3.39
C GLY A 71 -9.80 -3.79 3.28
N GLY A 72 -9.24 -3.00 4.21
CA GLY A 72 -9.32 -1.54 4.19
C GLY A 72 -8.61 -0.93 2.98
N ILE A 73 -7.42 -1.43 2.61
CA ILE A 73 -6.73 -1.00 1.39
C ILE A 73 -7.63 -1.21 0.18
N LEU A 74 -8.21 -2.40 0.01
CA LEU A 74 -9.07 -2.73 -1.12
C LEU A 74 -10.38 -1.94 -1.14
N ALA A 75 -10.97 -1.67 0.02
CA ALA A 75 -12.24 -0.96 0.13
C ALA A 75 -12.10 0.55 -0.06
N PHE A 76 -10.96 1.15 0.32
CA PHE A 76 -10.84 2.61 0.45
C PHE A 76 -9.68 3.23 -0.34
N SER A 77 -8.68 2.48 -0.82
CA SER A 77 -7.50 3.09 -1.51
C SER A 77 -7.71 3.38 -3.01
N GLY A 78 -8.94 3.28 -3.52
CA GLY A 78 -9.28 3.53 -4.94
C GLY A 78 -10.48 4.45 -5.15
N THR A 79 -10.98 5.09 -4.09
CA THR A 79 -12.13 6.02 -4.06
C THR A 79 -11.65 7.41 -3.69
#